data_AF-A0A8V1AJI0-F1
#
_entry.id   AF-A0A8V1AJI0-F1
#
_cell.length_a   1.000
_cell.length_b   1.000
_cell.length_c   1.000
_cell.angle_alpha   90.00
_cell.angle_beta   90.00
_cell.angle_gamma   90.00
#
_symmetry.space_group_name_H-M   'P 1'
#
loop_
_entity.id
_entity.type
_entity.pdbx_description
1 polymer ?
#
loop_
_entity_poly.entity_id
_entity_poly.type
_entity_poly.pdbx_seq_one_letter_code
_entity_poly.pdbx_strand_id
1 'polypeptide(L)'
;DGAAPFPADKLFGKRLLQAGRYIMSHKAWMKTVPTENCDVLMTFPDTTDDHTLLWLLNHIRLGIPELIVQVRHHKHTRAYAFFVTATYESLLRGADEIGLRKPVKAEFGGGMRSFSCEEDYIYENIENELYFFTSQERQNIIRYWLENLRAKQGEALHNIHFLEGQPIIPELAARGVIQQVFPLHEQRILKRLMKSWVQAICEAQPLDEICDYFGVKIAMYFAWLGFYTSAMVYPAVFGSILYTFTESDQTSQDICCVVFAIFNVVWATLFLEEWKRRGAEFAYKWGTLDTPAESIEEPRPQFRGVKRISPVTSAEEFYYPPWKRLLFQCLVSLPVCLACLSFVFLVMLGCFQLQELVLSVKELPRILRFLPKIVLAVIVTTCDEVYKKIAYWLNDMENYRLQSAYEKHLIIKIVLFQFVNSYLSLFYIGFYLKDMERLKEVRGSQPAQPPRAVPRRPPPARPPPRTPGHWSSPRGAAGGEEVSERGLRGARGGGGGGRRAGLWAEAEEGELHREGGAARHRALQHRGGELPGGGQPHHGGEGHGPRLRLRAG
;
A
#
# COMPACT_ATOMS: atom_id res chain seq x y z
N ASP A 1 -18.53 -75.67 41.93
CA ASP A 1 -17.64 -74.61 42.45
C ASP A 1 -16.52 -74.28 41.49
N GLY A 2 -16.48 -73.00 41.09
CA GLY A 2 -15.28 -72.29 40.62
C GLY A 2 -14.83 -72.46 39.16
N ALA A 3 -15.27 -71.57 38.24
CA ALA A 3 -14.45 -71.08 37.12
C ALA A 3 -15.02 -69.78 36.47
N ALA A 4 -14.19 -68.72 36.56
CA ALA A 4 -14.14 -67.35 35.99
C ALA A 4 -15.17 -66.81 34.95
N PRO A 5 -15.30 -65.46 34.87
CA PRO A 5 -14.54 -64.75 33.82
C PRO A 5 -13.85 -63.44 34.28
N PHE A 6 -12.64 -63.18 33.77
CA PHE A 6 -11.89 -61.91 33.93
C PHE A 6 -11.67 -61.21 32.56
N PRO A 7 -11.48 -59.88 32.51
CA PRO A 7 -12.10 -59.02 31.50
C PRO A 7 -11.20 -58.62 30.33
N ALA A 8 -11.77 -58.58 29.13
CA ALA A 8 -11.10 -58.22 27.87
C ALA A 8 -11.13 -56.71 27.50
N ASP A 9 -11.68 -55.81 28.32
CA ASP A 9 -11.99 -54.43 27.88
C ASP A 9 -10.97 -53.33 28.22
N LYS A 10 -9.80 -53.65 28.80
CA LYS A 10 -8.80 -52.61 29.17
C LYS A 10 -7.54 -52.55 28.31
N LEU A 11 -7.37 -53.44 27.34
CA LEU A 11 -6.15 -53.51 26.51
C LEU A 11 -6.28 -52.87 25.11
N PHE A 12 -7.50 -52.76 24.56
CA PHE A 12 -7.73 -52.13 23.25
C PHE A 12 -7.72 -50.59 23.29
N GLY A 13 -8.15 -49.99 24.42
CA GLY A 13 -8.23 -48.52 24.55
C GLY A 13 -6.87 -47.82 24.65
N LYS A 14 -5.83 -48.48 25.17
CA LYS A 14 -4.51 -47.83 25.37
C LYS A 14 -3.60 -47.87 24.15
N ARG A 15 -3.72 -48.87 23.26
CA ARG A 15 -2.95 -48.91 22.00
C ARG A 15 -3.51 -47.98 20.93
N LEU A 16 -4.83 -47.77 20.88
CA LEU A 16 -5.47 -46.79 19.97
C LEU A 16 -5.21 -45.33 20.39
N LEU A 17 -5.17 -45.03 21.69
CA LEU A 17 -4.85 -43.69 22.19
C LEU A 17 -3.36 -43.33 22.10
N GLN A 18 -2.44 -44.30 22.13
CA GLN A 18 -1.02 -44.06 21.83
C GLN A 18 -0.76 -43.97 20.32
N ALA A 19 -1.44 -44.75 19.48
CA ALA A 19 -1.36 -44.59 18.03
C ALA A 19 -1.90 -43.22 17.56
N GLY A 20 -2.96 -42.71 18.19
CA GLY A 20 -3.48 -41.36 17.92
C GLY A 20 -2.57 -40.21 18.37
N ARG A 21 -1.66 -40.45 19.34
CA ARG A 21 -0.73 -39.43 19.85
C ARG A 21 0.61 -39.38 19.10
N TYR A 22 1.01 -40.46 18.42
CA TYR A 22 2.17 -40.47 17.54
C TYR A 22 1.86 -40.09 16.07
N ILE A 23 0.57 -40.10 15.67
CA ILE A 23 0.14 -39.65 14.32
C ILE A 23 -0.03 -38.12 14.23
N MET A 24 -0.11 -37.40 15.36
CA MET A 24 -0.41 -35.95 15.39
C MET A 24 0.79 -35.05 15.73
N SER A 25 2.00 -35.60 15.92
CA SER A 25 3.11 -34.84 16.53
C SER A 25 4.40 -34.71 15.71
N HIS A 26 4.49 -35.23 14.47
CA HIS A 26 5.79 -35.20 13.78
C HIS A 26 5.81 -34.89 12.27
N LYS A 27 4.70 -34.61 11.57
CA LYS A 27 4.77 -34.36 10.11
C LYS A 27 3.65 -33.49 9.50
N ALA A 28 3.20 -32.47 10.24
CA ALA A 28 2.64 -31.26 9.63
C ALA A 28 3.59 -30.08 9.89
N TRP A 29 4.89 -30.34 9.74
CA TRP A 29 5.83 -29.31 9.32
C TRP A 29 5.17 -28.62 8.13
N MET A 30 4.83 -27.34 8.30
CA MET A 30 4.12 -26.52 7.34
C MET A 30 4.89 -26.47 6.02
N LYS A 31 4.75 -27.50 5.18
CA LYS A 31 4.54 -27.24 3.77
C LYS A 31 3.18 -26.56 3.76
N THR A 32 3.19 -25.21 3.85
CA THR A 32 2.29 -24.47 2.98
C THR A 32 2.48 -25.14 1.63
N VAL A 33 1.55 -26.02 1.24
CA VAL A 33 1.58 -26.56 -0.12
C VAL A 33 1.60 -25.30 -0.96
N PRO A 34 2.72 -24.99 -1.66
CA PRO A 34 2.74 -23.81 -2.48
C PRO A 34 1.49 -23.94 -3.35
N THR A 35 0.69 -22.89 -3.40
CA THR A 35 -0.39 -22.83 -4.38
C THR A 35 0.30 -22.68 -5.73
N GLU A 36 0.82 -23.80 -6.22
CA GLU A 36 1.21 -23.99 -7.59
C GLU A 36 -0.08 -23.71 -8.37
N ASN A 37 -0.11 -22.57 -9.09
CA ASN A 37 -1.19 -22.11 -9.96
C ASN A 37 -2.34 -21.32 -9.29
N CYS A 38 -2.03 -20.38 -8.40
CA CYS A 38 -3.01 -19.36 -7.97
C CYS A 38 -2.51 -17.94 -8.27
N ASP A 39 -3.36 -17.15 -8.90
CA ASP A 39 -3.03 -15.78 -9.30
C ASP A 39 -3.60 -14.76 -8.31
N VAL A 40 -4.89 -14.90 -7.91
CA VAL A 40 -5.60 -13.95 -7.04
C VAL A 40 -6.23 -14.66 -5.84
N LEU A 41 -6.13 -14.03 -4.66
CA LEU A 41 -6.75 -14.50 -3.43
C LEU A 41 -7.82 -13.52 -2.95
N MET A 42 -9.01 -14.04 -2.67
CA MET A 42 -10.12 -13.30 -2.06
C MET A 42 -10.40 -13.88 -0.67
N THR A 43 -10.34 -13.04 0.36
CA THR A 43 -10.57 -13.45 1.75
C THR A 43 -11.85 -12.86 2.32
N PHE A 44 -12.47 -13.61 3.21
CA PHE A 44 -13.72 -13.24 3.87
C PHE A 44 -13.51 -13.12 5.38
N PRO A 45 -14.30 -12.25 6.05
CA PRO A 45 -14.41 -12.26 7.51
C PRO A 45 -14.78 -13.65 8.05
N ASP A 46 -14.40 -13.92 9.29
CA ASP A 46 -14.76 -15.15 10.02
C ASP A 46 -16.26 -15.22 10.36
N THR A 47 -16.96 -14.08 10.31
CA THR A 47 -18.40 -13.95 10.54
C THR A 47 -19.25 -14.21 9.30
N THR A 48 -18.66 -14.42 8.12
CA THR A 48 -19.43 -14.56 6.88
C THR A 48 -20.17 -15.89 6.84
N ASP A 49 -21.45 -15.84 6.49
CA ASP A 49 -22.32 -16.99 6.36
C ASP A 49 -22.02 -17.83 5.12
N ASP A 50 -22.19 -19.16 5.24
CA ASP A 50 -21.97 -20.09 4.13
C ASP A 50 -22.90 -19.80 2.94
N HIS A 51 -24.10 -19.25 3.18
CA HIS A 51 -25.03 -18.86 2.13
C HIS A 51 -24.47 -17.72 1.26
N THR A 52 -23.93 -16.65 1.86
CA THR A 52 -23.22 -15.59 1.13
C THR A 52 -22.06 -16.13 0.30
N LEU A 53 -21.26 -17.03 0.85
CA LEU A 53 -20.12 -17.63 0.14
C LEU A 53 -20.58 -18.46 -1.06
N LEU A 54 -21.60 -19.30 -0.88
CA LEU A 54 -22.16 -20.13 -1.95
C LEU A 54 -22.86 -19.27 -3.02
N TRP A 55 -23.60 -18.24 -2.61
CA TRP A 55 -24.23 -17.29 -3.51
C TRP A 55 -23.18 -16.61 -4.41
N LEU A 56 -22.10 -16.10 -3.80
CA LEU A 56 -21.02 -15.44 -4.53
C LEU A 56 -20.27 -16.41 -5.44
N LEU A 57 -19.96 -17.61 -4.95
CA LEU A 57 -19.31 -18.65 -5.74
C LEU A 57 -20.14 -19.03 -6.98
N ASN A 58 -21.46 -19.14 -6.82
CA ASN A 58 -22.37 -19.42 -7.93
C ASN A 58 -22.40 -18.28 -8.94
N HIS A 59 -22.41 -17.02 -8.48
CA HIS A 59 -22.38 -15.85 -9.36
C HIS A 59 -21.06 -15.77 -10.13
N ILE A 60 -19.92 -16.06 -9.50
CA ILE A 60 -18.63 -16.08 -10.20
C ILE A 60 -18.62 -17.21 -11.25
N ARG A 61 -19.07 -18.42 -10.91
CA ARG A 61 -19.07 -19.57 -11.84
C ARG A 61 -20.03 -19.40 -13.03
N LEU A 62 -21.19 -18.79 -12.81
CA LEU A 62 -22.18 -18.57 -13.86
C LEU A 62 -21.91 -17.29 -14.66
N GLY A 63 -21.34 -16.27 -14.02
CA GLY A 63 -21.04 -14.99 -14.65
C GLY A 63 -19.72 -14.97 -15.39
N ILE A 64 -18.73 -15.75 -14.94
CA ILE A 64 -17.38 -15.81 -15.51
C ILE A 64 -16.93 -17.28 -15.58
N PRO A 65 -17.40 -18.05 -16.57
CA PRO A 65 -17.03 -19.45 -16.72
C PRO A 65 -15.52 -19.67 -16.97
N GLU A 66 -14.81 -18.64 -17.43
CA GLU A 66 -13.37 -18.61 -17.65
C GLU A 66 -12.54 -18.77 -16.35
N LEU A 67 -13.13 -18.48 -15.18
CA LEU A 67 -12.43 -18.51 -13.90
C LEU A 67 -12.57 -19.85 -13.18
N ILE A 68 -11.44 -20.36 -12.72
CA ILE A 68 -11.36 -21.52 -11.83
C ILE A 68 -11.24 -21.02 -10.39
N VAL A 69 -12.29 -21.27 -9.60
CA VAL A 69 -12.33 -20.89 -8.18
C VAL A 69 -12.24 -22.11 -7.28
N GLN A 70 -11.17 -22.17 -6.48
CA GLN A 70 -11.00 -23.16 -5.42
C GLN A 70 -11.28 -22.52 -4.05
N VAL A 71 -12.27 -23.05 -3.34
CA VAL A 71 -12.58 -22.62 -1.97
C VAL A 71 -11.70 -23.40 -0.99
N ARG A 72 -10.98 -22.70 -0.11
CA ARG A 72 -10.24 -23.33 0.98
C ARG A 72 -10.64 -22.71 2.31
N HIS A 73 -10.79 -23.57 3.31
CA HIS A 73 -11.04 -23.15 4.69
C HIS A 73 -9.73 -23.22 5.49
N HIS A 74 -9.34 -22.11 6.11
CA HIS A 74 -8.12 -22.07 6.90
C HIS A 74 -8.40 -22.46 8.36
N LYS A 75 -7.84 -23.59 8.79
CA LYS A 75 -8.13 -24.18 10.11
C LYS A 75 -7.84 -23.25 11.31
N HIS A 76 -6.84 -22.36 11.20
CA HIS A 76 -6.42 -21.50 12.32
C HIS A 76 -7.18 -20.18 12.41
N THR A 77 -7.51 -19.55 11.28
CA THR A 77 -8.23 -18.28 11.24
C THR A 77 -9.74 -18.47 11.13
N ARG A 78 -10.20 -19.71 10.88
CA ARG A 78 -11.61 -20.04 10.59
C ARG A 78 -12.21 -19.22 9.45
N ALA A 79 -11.36 -18.61 8.63
CA ALA A 79 -11.77 -17.81 7.49
C ALA A 79 -11.79 -18.69 6.24
N TYR A 80 -12.79 -18.43 5.39
CA TYR A 80 -12.81 -18.94 4.03
C TYR A 80 -12.00 -18.04 3.12
N ALA A 81 -11.37 -18.64 2.12
CA ALA A 81 -10.69 -17.92 1.05
C ALA A 81 -10.96 -18.57 -0.30
N PHE A 82 -11.16 -17.74 -1.32
CA PHE A 82 -11.30 -18.15 -2.70
C PHE A 82 -9.98 -17.94 -3.41
N PHE A 83 -9.41 -19.04 -3.90
CA PHE A 83 -8.21 -19.06 -4.72
C PHE A 83 -8.67 -19.07 -6.17
N VAL A 84 -8.33 -18.00 -6.90
CA VAL A 84 -8.83 -17.75 -8.25
C VAL A 84 -7.67 -17.84 -9.23
N THR A 85 -7.90 -18.58 -10.31
CA THR A 85 -6.96 -18.81 -11.41
C THR A 85 -7.73 -19.01 -12.71
N ALA A 86 -7.03 -19.05 -13.85
CA ALA A 86 -7.63 -19.26 -15.17
C ALA A 86 -6.73 -20.14 -16.05
N THR A 87 -7.33 -20.79 -17.05
CA THR A 87 -6.58 -21.54 -18.08
C THR A 87 -5.92 -20.58 -19.06
N TYR A 88 -4.89 -21.05 -19.78
CA TYR A 88 -4.20 -20.23 -20.78
C TYR A 88 -5.15 -19.73 -21.88
N GLU A 89 -6.00 -20.61 -22.43
CA GLU A 89 -7.02 -20.24 -23.43
C GLU A 89 -8.00 -19.17 -22.91
N SER A 90 -8.41 -19.29 -21.65
CA SER A 90 -9.28 -18.29 -21.02
C SER A 90 -8.57 -16.95 -20.90
N LEU A 91 -7.30 -16.96 -20.50
CA LEU A 91 -6.47 -15.75 -20.39
C LEU A 91 -6.26 -15.07 -21.75
N LEU A 92 -6.13 -15.83 -22.85
CA LEU A 92 -6.08 -15.26 -24.20
C LEU A 92 -7.38 -14.48 -24.51
N ARG A 93 -8.54 -15.07 -24.24
CA ARG A 93 -9.84 -14.38 -24.42
C ARG A 93 -9.93 -13.13 -23.55
N GLY A 94 -9.50 -13.20 -22.29
CA GLY A 94 -9.48 -12.05 -21.39
C GLY A 94 -8.49 -10.96 -21.82
N ALA A 95 -7.37 -11.34 -22.44
CA ALA A 95 -6.41 -10.38 -22.98
C ALA A 95 -7.00 -9.60 -24.18
N ASP A 96 -7.81 -10.26 -25.01
CA ASP A 96 -8.52 -9.63 -26.14
C ASP A 96 -9.63 -8.69 -25.62
N GLU A 97 -10.43 -9.14 -24.65
CA GLU A 97 -11.49 -8.33 -24.01
C GLU A 97 -10.96 -7.03 -23.36
N ILE A 98 -9.77 -7.09 -22.77
CA ILE A 98 -9.11 -5.93 -22.16
C ILE A 98 -8.38 -5.07 -23.20
N GLY A 99 -8.13 -5.61 -24.40
CA GLY A 99 -7.28 -4.98 -25.40
C GLY A 99 -5.83 -4.86 -24.94
N LEU A 100 -5.32 -5.88 -24.23
CA LEU A 100 -3.96 -5.90 -23.70
C LEU A 100 -2.95 -5.74 -24.85
N ARG A 101 -1.96 -4.86 -24.72
CA ARG A 101 -0.97 -4.69 -25.80
C ARG A 101 0.15 -5.70 -25.70
N LYS A 102 0.48 -6.32 -26.84
CA LYS A 102 1.52 -7.33 -26.96
C LYS A 102 2.49 -7.01 -28.10
N PRO A 103 3.77 -7.41 -27.98
CA PRO A 103 4.75 -7.23 -29.03
C PRO A 103 4.40 -8.12 -30.23
N VAL A 104 4.45 -7.52 -31.41
CA VAL A 104 4.24 -8.18 -32.69
C VAL A 104 5.59 -8.63 -33.25
N LYS A 105 5.65 -9.81 -33.87
CA LYS A 105 6.86 -10.33 -34.53
C LYS A 105 7.37 -9.35 -35.57
N ALA A 106 8.69 -9.25 -35.72
CA ALA A 106 9.33 -8.34 -36.67
C ALA A 106 8.86 -8.52 -38.13
N GLU A 107 8.47 -9.74 -38.51
CA GLU A 107 7.96 -10.07 -39.86
C GLU A 107 6.62 -9.40 -40.19
N PHE A 108 5.81 -9.06 -39.18
CA PHE A 108 4.51 -8.40 -39.33
C PHE A 108 4.56 -6.88 -39.03
N GLY A 109 5.76 -6.28 -39.05
CA GLY A 109 5.96 -4.84 -38.83
C GLY A 109 6.44 -4.45 -37.43
N GLY A 110 6.51 -5.40 -36.49
CA GLY A 110 7.00 -5.18 -35.13
C GLY A 110 6.13 -4.23 -34.29
N GLY A 111 6.67 -3.79 -33.15
CA GLY A 111 6.00 -2.84 -32.26
C GLY A 111 4.93 -3.47 -31.36
N MET A 112 4.07 -2.64 -30.78
CA MET A 112 3.03 -3.05 -29.82
C MET A 112 1.64 -2.89 -30.45
N ARG A 113 0.84 -3.96 -30.45
CA ARG A 113 -0.55 -3.93 -30.94
C ARG A 113 -1.49 -4.46 -29.85
N SER A 114 -2.74 -4.00 -29.84
CA SER A 114 -3.79 -4.63 -29.03
C SER A 114 -3.89 -6.11 -29.41
N PHE A 115 -3.87 -6.98 -28.41
CA PHE A 115 -3.99 -8.41 -28.59
C PHE A 115 -5.36 -8.74 -29.18
N SER A 116 -5.40 -9.65 -30.14
CA SER A 116 -6.62 -10.21 -30.71
C SER A 116 -6.48 -11.71 -30.86
N CYS A 117 -7.50 -12.46 -30.46
CA CYS A 117 -7.53 -13.90 -30.62
C CYS A 117 -7.64 -14.33 -32.10
N GLU A 118 -8.13 -13.46 -32.99
CA GLU A 118 -8.29 -13.79 -34.42
C GLU A 118 -6.96 -13.77 -35.19
N GLU A 119 -6.03 -12.90 -34.78
CA GLU A 119 -4.73 -12.70 -35.41
C GLU A 119 -3.58 -13.10 -34.47
N ASP A 120 -3.77 -14.15 -33.68
CA ASP A 120 -2.89 -14.52 -32.56
C ASP A 120 -1.45 -14.89 -33.00
N TYR A 121 -1.29 -15.46 -34.20
CA TYR A 121 -0.02 -15.86 -34.80
C TYR A 121 0.98 -14.72 -35.03
N ILE A 122 0.53 -13.46 -34.99
CA ILE A 122 1.39 -12.28 -35.20
C ILE A 122 2.20 -11.92 -33.95
N TYR A 123 1.81 -12.39 -32.76
CA TYR A 123 2.44 -11.98 -31.50
C TYR A 123 3.65 -12.83 -31.14
N GLU A 124 4.64 -12.20 -30.51
CA GLU A 124 5.84 -12.90 -30.06
C GLU A 124 5.54 -13.85 -28.89
N ASN A 125 6.19 -15.02 -28.90
CA ASN A 125 6.13 -16.03 -27.82
C ASN A 125 4.75 -16.60 -27.50
N ILE A 126 3.75 -16.47 -28.37
CA ILE A 126 2.39 -16.98 -28.12
C ILE A 126 2.33 -18.50 -27.91
N GLU A 127 3.27 -19.25 -28.50
CA GLU A 127 3.37 -20.71 -28.33
C GLU A 127 3.80 -21.12 -26.91
N ASN A 128 4.43 -20.19 -26.14
CA ASN A 128 4.95 -20.47 -24.82
C ASN A 128 4.02 -19.92 -23.72
N GLU A 129 3.16 -20.79 -23.17
CA GLU A 129 2.21 -20.44 -22.10
C GLU A 129 2.88 -19.81 -20.86
N LEU A 130 4.14 -20.18 -20.57
CA LEU A 130 4.89 -19.71 -19.42
C LEU A 130 5.48 -18.31 -19.58
N TYR A 131 5.69 -17.86 -20.82
CA TYR A 131 6.37 -16.60 -21.11
C TYR A 131 5.47 -15.56 -21.78
N PHE A 132 4.38 -15.99 -22.41
CA PHE A 132 3.48 -15.09 -23.09
C PHE A 132 2.78 -14.10 -22.14
N PHE A 133 2.25 -14.62 -21.02
CA PHE A 133 1.65 -13.79 -19.98
C PHE A 133 2.56 -13.65 -18.76
N THR A 134 2.81 -12.41 -18.35
CA THR A 134 3.48 -12.12 -17.09
C THR A 134 2.54 -12.42 -15.92
N SER A 135 3.11 -12.68 -14.73
CA SER A 135 2.30 -12.85 -13.51
C SER A 135 1.37 -11.67 -13.25
N GLN A 136 1.80 -10.45 -13.57
CA GLN A 136 1.00 -9.23 -13.40
C GLN A 136 -0.16 -9.18 -14.38
N GLU A 137 0.05 -9.52 -15.65
CA GLU A 137 -1.00 -9.52 -16.68
C GLU A 137 -2.08 -10.56 -16.36
N ARG A 138 -1.70 -11.77 -15.95
CA ARG A 138 -2.63 -12.81 -15.50
C ARG A 138 -3.53 -12.30 -14.38
N GLN A 139 -2.91 -11.68 -13.38
CA GLN A 139 -3.61 -11.09 -12.23
C GLN A 139 -4.50 -9.91 -12.64
N ASN A 140 -4.08 -9.12 -13.62
CA ASN A 140 -4.84 -8.00 -14.15
C ASN A 140 -6.09 -8.48 -14.91
N ILE A 141 -5.96 -9.53 -15.72
CA ILE A 141 -7.08 -10.15 -16.44
C ILE A 141 -8.13 -10.69 -15.46
N ILE A 142 -7.67 -11.46 -14.47
CA ILE A 142 -8.56 -12.01 -13.43
C ILE A 142 -9.23 -10.88 -12.64
N ARG A 143 -8.47 -9.84 -12.29
CA ARG A 143 -9.01 -8.67 -11.62
C ARG A 143 -10.07 -7.98 -12.47
N TYR A 144 -9.82 -7.79 -13.77
CA TYR A 144 -10.77 -7.18 -14.69
C TYR A 144 -12.07 -7.97 -14.73
N TRP A 145 -12.03 -9.30 -14.87
CA TRP A 145 -13.27 -10.10 -14.84
C TRP A 145 -14.00 -10.01 -13.50
N LEU A 146 -13.28 -10.08 -12.37
CA LEU A 146 -13.89 -9.94 -11.04
C LEU A 146 -14.52 -8.56 -10.83
N GLU A 147 -13.88 -7.49 -11.29
CA GLU A 147 -14.42 -6.12 -11.23
C GLU A 147 -15.59 -5.95 -12.21
N ASN A 148 -15.58 -6.68 -13.34
CA ASN A 148 -16.63 -6.67 -14.36
C ASN A 148 -17.79 -7.62 -14.15
N LEU A 149 -17.79 -8.41 -13.06
CA LEU A 149 -18.95 -9.22 -12.69
C LEU A 149 -20.14 -8.31 -12.36
N ARG A 150 -21.12 -8.23 -13.27
CA ARG A 150 -22.30 -7.37 -13.13
C ARG A 150 -23.48 -8.08 -12.51
N ALA A 151 -24.25 -7.34 -11.73
CA ALA A 151 -25.52 -7.78 -11.21
C ALA A 151 -26.61 -7.80 -12.28
N LYS A 152 -27.40 -8.88 -12.31
CA LYS A 152 -28.60 -8.99 -13.15
C LYS A 152 -29.80 -8.32 -12.48
N GLN A 153 -30.86 -8.13 -13.25
CA GLN A 153 -32.08 -7.45 -12.79
C GLN A 153 -32.70 -8.15 -11.57
N GLY A 154 -32.91 -7.39 -10.50
CA GLY A 154 -33.54 -7.89 -9.26
C GLY A 154 -32.62 -8.68 -8.32
N GLU A 155 -31.32 -8.75 -8.60
CA GLU A 155 -30.37 -9.43 -7.72
C GLU A 155 -30.24 -8.73 -6.36
N ALA A 156 -30.29 -9.54 -5.31
CA ALA A 156 -30.11 -9.09 -3.95
C ALA A 156 -29.33 -10.12 -3.12
N LEU A 157 -28.45 -9.63 -2.27
CA LEU A 157 -27.78 -10.42 -1.24
C LEU A 157 -28.20 -9.87 0.12
N HIS A 158 -29.02 -10.62 0.85
CA HIS A 158 -29.59 -10.17 2.14
C HIS A 158 -30.29 -8.81 1.99
N ASN A 159 -29.80 -7.76 2.66
CA ASN A 159 -30.33 -6.39 2.61
C ASN A 159 -29.64 -5.52 1.54
N ILE A 160 -28.83 -6.12 0.67
CA ILE A 160 -28.08 -5.43 -0.38
C ILE A 160 -28.83 -5.62 -1.69
N HIS A 161 -29.41 -4.56 -2.22
CA HIS A 161 -30.00 -4.53 -3.56
C HIS A 161 -29.00 -3.92 -4.54
N PHE A 162 -28.70 -4.64 -5.61
CA PHE A 162 -27.83 -4.17 -6.68
C PHE A 162 -28.63 -3.45 -7.76
N LEU A 163 -28.02 -2.46 -8.42
CA LEU A 163 -28.54 -1.94 -9.69
C LEU A 163 -28.23 -2.91 -10.83
N GLU A 164 -29.08 -2.90 -11.85
CA GLU A 164 -28.81 -3.63 -13.08
C GLU A 164 -27.51 -3.13 -13.71
N GLY A 165 -26.58 -4.03 -13.99
CA GLY A 165 -25.26 -3.66 -14.53
C GLY A 165 -24.26 -3.13 -13.50
N GLN A 166 -24.55 -3.14 -12.19
CA GLN A 166 -23.60 -2.72 -11.16
C GLN A 166 -22.53 -3.80 -10.89
N PRO A 167 -21.25 -3.43 -10.70
CA PRO A 167 -20.21 -4.39 -10.31
C PRO A 167 -20.44 -4.97 -8.91
N ILE A 168 -20.51 -6.30 -8.80
CA ILE A 168 -20.82 -7.02 -7.55
C ILE A 168 -19.64 -6.98 -6.57
N ILE A 169 -18.44 -7.39 -7.02
CA ILE A 169 -17.26 -7.57 -6.15
C ILE A 169 -16.85 -6.26 -5.45
N PRO A 170 -16.73 -5.11 -6.15
CA PRO A 170 -16.33 -3.86 -5.53
C PRO A 170 -17.36 -3.35 -4.50
N GLU A 171 -18.65 -3.57 -4.74
CA GLU A 171 -19.74 -3.20 -3.81
C GLU A 171 -19.71 -4.06 -2.54
N LEU A 172 -19.52 -5.37 -2.69
CA LEU A 172 -19.38 -6.28 -1.56
C LEU A 172 -18.13 -5.98 -0.72
N ALA A 173 -17.02 -5.60 -1.36
CA ALA A 173 -15.82 -5.15 -0.68
C ALA A 173 -16.02 -3.81 0.05
N ALA A 174 -16.78 -2.87 -0.53
CA ALA A 174 -17.10 -1.60 0.10
C ALA A 174 -17.99 -1.76 1.35
N ARG A 175 -18.89 -2.75 1.34
CA ARG A 175 -19.76 -3.08 2.49
C ARG A 175 -19.11 -3.99 3.53
N GLY A 176 -17.88 -4.45 3.29
CA GLY A 176 -17.14 -5.31 4.21
C GLY A 176 -17.57 -6.78 4.21
N VAL A 177 -18.38 -7.21 3.25
CA VAL A 177 -18.72 -8.64 3.06
C VAL A 177 -17.49 -9.41 2.56
N ILE A 178 -16.76 -8.82 1.61
CA ILE A 178 -15.44 -9.27 1.19
C ILE A 178 -14.41 -8.45 1.97
N GLN A 179 -13.46 -9.11 2.64
CA GLN A 179 -12.44 -8.41 3.42
C GLN A 179 -11.40 -7.77 2.51
N GLN A 180 -10.86 -8.55 1.56
CA GLN A 180 -9.84 -8.10 0.62
C GLN A 180 -9.73 -9.06 -0.57
N VAL A 181 -9.36 -8.50 -1.71
CA VAL A 181 -8.98 -9.21 -2.93
C VAL A 181 -7.58 -8.73 -3.27
N PHE A 182 -6.60 -9.62 -3.33
CA PHE A 182 -5.22 -9.24 -3.62
C PHE A 182 -4.49 -10.30 -4.47
N PRO A 183 -3.57 -9.88 -5.35
CA PRO A 183 -2.73 -10.79 -6.12
C PRO A 183 -1.70 -11.50 -5.23
N LEU A 184 -1.33 -12.71 -5.61
CA LEU A 184 -0.28 -13.47 -4.93
C LEU A 184 1.11 -13.20 -5.53
N HIS A 185 2.12 -13.11 -4.67
CA HIS A 185 3.50 -12.92 -5.10
C HIS A 185 4.12 -14.23 -5.58
N GLU A 186 4.67 -14.22 -6.80
CA GLU A 186 5.54 -15.28 -7.26
C GLU A 186 6.95 -15.15 -6.67
N GLN A 187 7.28 -16.05 -5.75
CA GLN A 187 8.51 -15.98 -4.96
C GLN A 187 9.79 -16.16 -5.80
N ARG A 188 9.72 -16.88 -6.91
CA ARG A 188 10.88 -17.13 -7.79
C ARG A 188 11.34 -15.85 -8.48
N ILE A 189 10.41 -15.15 -9.12
CA ILE A 189 10.68 -13.89 -9.82
C ILE A 189 11.10 -12.81 -8.82
N LEU A 190 10.41 -12.72 -7.67
CA LEU A 190 10.75 -11.73 -6.64
C LEU A 190 12.19 -11.89 -6.11
N LYS A 191 12.64 -13.14 -5.89
CA LYS A 191 14.02 -13.40 -5.46
C LYS A 191 15.04 -13.02 -6.54
N ARG A 192 14.72 -13.26 -7.82
CA ARG A 192 15.58 -12.85 -8.94
C ARG A 192 15.69 -11.33 -8.98
N LEU A 193 14.55 -10.63 -8.94
CA LEU A 193 14.48 -9.18 -8.97
C LEU A 193 15.20 -8.55 -7.76
N MET A 194 15.06 -9.13 -6.56
CA MET A 194 15.78 -8.66 -5.38
C MET A 194 17.31 -8.72 -5.56
N LYS A 195 17.82 -9.76 -6.24
CA LYS A 195 19.24 -9.91 -6.51
C LYS A 195 19.74 -8.96 -7.60
N SER A 196 19.01 -8.82 -8.71
CA SER A 196 19.41 -7.98 -9.86
C SER A 196 19.18 -6.49 -9.64
N TRP A 197 18.22 -6.11 -8.80
CA TRP A 197 17.84 -4.70 -8.62
C TRP A 197 18.26 -4.13 -7.26
N VAL A 198 17.94 -4.81 -6.16
CA VAL A 198 18.15 -4.25 -4.81
C VAL A 198 19.58 -4.48 -4.30
N GLN A 199 20.15 -5.64 -4.60
CA GLN A 199 21.51 -6.00 -4.18
C GLN A 199 22.59 -5.54 -5.17
N ALA A 200 22.21 -5.18 -6.38
CA ALA A 200 23.11 -4.65 -7.38
C ALA A 200 23.52 -3.21 -7.03
N ILE A 201 24.82 -2.93 -7.10
CA ILE A 201 25.38 -1.61 -6.77
C ILE A 201 25.81 -0.97 -8.08
N CYS A 202 25.31 0.25 -8.34
CA CYS A 202 25.66 1.04 -9.53
C CYS A 202 25.30 0.40 -10.89
N GLU A 203 24.44 -0.61 -10.91
CA GLU A 203 23.85 -1.13 -12.16
C GLU A 203 22.62 -0.31 -12.56
N ALA A 204 22.32 -0.29 -13.86
CA ALA A 204 21.11 0.33 -14.36
C ALA A 204 19.88 -0.41 -13.82
N GLN A 205 18.85 0.33 -13.40
CA GLN A 205 17.63 -0.27 -12.88
C GLN A 205 16.91 -1.07 -13.98
N PRO A 206 16.53 -2.34 -13.74
CA PRO A 206 15.82 -3.17 -14.71
C PRO A 206 14.34 -2.77 -14.77
N LEU A 207 14.04 -1.63 -15.39
CA LEU A 207 12.70 -1.03 -15.42
C LEU A 207 11.65 -1.94 -16.08
N ASP A 208 12.04 -2.68 -17.11
CA ASP A 208 11.12 -3.59 -17.81
C ASP A 208 10.73 -4.78 -16.93
N GLU A 209 11.67 -5.39 -16.22
CA GLU A 209 11.35 -6.48 -15.27
C GLU A 209 10.47 -6.00 -14.09
N ILE A 210 10.68 -4.76 -13.64
CA ILE A 210 9.83 -4.13 -12.61
C ILE A 210 8.42 -3.91 -13.17
N CYS A 211 8.31 -3.50 -14.44
CA CYS A 211 7.03 -3.31 -15.12
C CYS A 211 6.29 -4.65 -15.28
N ASP A 212 6.96 -5.69 -15.74
CA ASP A 212 6.37 -7.01 -15.95
C ASP A 212 5.86 -7.66 -14.66
N TYR A 213 6.46 -7.32 -13.52
CA TYR A 213 6.10 -7.91 -12.22
C TYR A 213 5.12 -7.05 -11.39
N PHE A 214 5.32 -5.73 -11.33
CA PHE A 214 4.52 -4.82 -10.51
C PHE A 214 3.52 -3.97 -11.30
N GLY A 215 3.66 -3.94 -12.62
CA GLY A 215 2.84 -3.14 -13.52
C GLY A 215 3.37 -1.73 -13.75
N VAL A 216 2.79 -1.08 -14.75
CA VAL A 216 3.25 0.20 -15.31
C VAL A 216 3.28 1.33 -14.28
N LYS A 217 2.26 1.43 -13.40
CA LYS A 217 2.18 2.51 -12.38
C LYS A 217 3.37 2.49 -11.42
N ILE A 218 3.82 1.31 -11.01
CA ILE A 218 4.95 1.14 -10.07
C ILE A 218 6.28 1.31 -10.82
N ALA A 219 6.39 0.76 -12.03
CA ALA A 219 7.58 0.94 -12.86
C ALA A 219 7.83 2.42 -13.22
N MET A 220 6.78 3.18 -13.54
CA MET A 220 6.88 4.62 -13.81
C MET A 220 7.40 5.39 -12.59
N TYR A 221 7.01 5.00 -11.38
CA TYR A 221 7.55 5.60 -10.15
C TYR A 221 9.05 5.33 -9.99
N PHE A 222 9.51 4.10 -10.22
CA PHE A 222 10.94 3.78 -10.11
C PHE A 222 11.75 4.40 -11.25
N ALA A 223 11.21 4.47 -12.46
CA ALA A 223 11.81 5.20 -13.58
C ALA A 223 11.99 6.69 -13.23
N TRP A 224 10.98 7.32 -12.64
CA TRP A 224 11.08 8.70 -12.14
C TRP A 224 12.15 8.85 -11.06
N LEU A 225 12.20 7.93 -10.11
CA LEU A 225 13.17 7.95 -9.02
C LEU A 225 14.62 7.81 -9.54
N GLY A 226 14.87 6.88 -10.46
CA GLY A 226 16.17 6.71 -11.12
C GLY A 226 16.57 7.92 -11.96
N PHE A 227 15.61 8.51 -12.67
CA PHE A 227 15.84 9.76 -13.42
C PHE A 227 16.16 10.94 -12.49
N TYR A 228 15.39 11.10 -11.40
CA TYR A 228 15.60 12.18 -10.43
C TYR A 228 16.97 12.07 -9.76
N THR A 229 17.34 10.87 -9.29
CA THR A 229 18.63 10.64 -8.62
C THR A 229 19.82 10.89 -9.54
N SER A 230 19.76 10.42 -10.80
CA SER A 230 20.80 10.71 -11.79
C SER A 230 20.86 12.20 -12.15
N ALA A 231 19.72 12.88 -12.32
CA ALA A 231 19.68 14.30 -12.63
C ALA A 231 20.17 15.21 -11.49
N MET A 232 20.03 14.78 -10.23
CA MET A 232 20.57 15.50 -9.06
C MET A 232 22.10 15.56 -9.02
N VAL A 233 22.79 14.72 -9.78
CA VAL A 233 24.25 14.77 -9.88
C VAL A 233 24.73 16.08 -10.51
N TYR A 234 24.00 16.63 -11.50
CA TYR A 234 24.44 17.87 -12.16
C TYR A 234 24.47 19.08 -11.20
N PRO A 235 23.40 19.41 -10.45
CA PRO A 235 23.46 20.49 -9.46
C PRO A 235 24.43 20.20 -8.31
N ALA A 236 24.58 18.94 -7.91
CA ALA A 236 25.50 18.57 -6.83
C ALA A 236 26.96 18.84 -7.23
N VAL A 237 27.39 18.42 -8.42
CA VAL A 237 28.74 18.65 -8.93
C VAL A 237 28.98 20.13 -9.20
N PHE A 238 28.07 20.80 -9.91
CA PHE A 238 28.20 22.22 -10.24
C PHE A 238 28.20 23.10 -8.98
N GLY A 239 27.31 22.82 -8.03
CA GLY A 239 27.27 23.51 -6.74
C GLY A 239 28.52 23.27 -5.90
N SER A 240 29.08 22.05 -5.90
CA SER A 240 30.33 21.76 -5.20
C SER A 240 31.53 22.52 -5.78
N ILE A 241 31.60 22.63 -7.11
CA ILE A 241 32.65 23.41 -7.79
C ILE A 241 32.55 24.89 -7.40
N LEU A 242 31.36 25.50 -7.50
CA LEU A 242 31.16 26.90 -7.12
C LEU A 242 31.41 27.16 -5.63
N TYR A 243 31.11 26.18 -4.78
CA TYR A 243 31.41 26.28 -3.35
C TYR A 243 32.92 26.44 -3.09
N THR A 244 33.78 25.73 -3.82
CA THR A 244 35.25 25.88 -3.68
C THR A 244 35.76 27.26 -4.11
N PHE A 245 35.15 27.87 -5.12
CA PHE A 245 35.51 29.21 -5.60
C PHE A 245 34.93 30.35 -4.73
N THR A 246 34.00 30.04 -3.84
CA THR A 246 33.39 31.02 -2.95
C THR A 246 34.34 31.44 -1.82
N GLU A 247 35.34 30.62 -1.47
CA GLU A 247 36.26 30.92 -0.36
C GLU A 247 37.32 31.99 -0.69
N SER A 248 37.42 32.46 -1.93
CA SER A 248 38.49 33.37 -2.34
C SER A 248 38.20 34.86 -2.08
N ASP A 249 37.00 35.37 -2.38
CA ASP A 249 36.66 36.80 -2.29
C ASP A 249 35.13 37.08 -2.22
N GLN A 250 34.71 38.18 -1.59
CA GLN A 250 33.29 38.59 -1.50
C GLN A 250 32.64 38.85 -2.88
N THR A 251 33.41 39.42 -3.82
CA THR A 251 32.95 39.64 -5.21
C THR A 251 32.78 38.32 -5.97
N SER A 252 33.67 37.35 -5.71
CA SER A 252 33.55 35.99 -6.25
C SER A 252 32.29 35.30 -5.73
N GLN A 253 31.96 35.46 -4.45
CA GLN A 253 30.75 34.90 -3.84
C GLN A 253 29.46 35.40 -4.51
N ASP A 254 29.33 36.73 -4.69
CA ASP A 254 28.12 37.31 -5.29
C ASP A 254 27.94 36.84 -6.75
N ILE A 255 29.03 36.82 -7.53
CA ILE A 255 29.02 36.31 -8.90
C ILE A 255 28.67 34.81 -8.93
N CYS A 256 29.27 33.99 -8.06
CA CYS A 256 28.98 32.56 -7.98
C CYS A 256 27.50 32.30 -7.62
N CYS A 257 26.91 33.09 -6.71
CA CYS A 257 25.49 32.96 -6.36
C CYS A 257 24.57 33.27 -7.55
N VAL A 258 24.84 34.32 -8.32
CA VAL A 258 24.04 34.67 -9.51
C VAL A 258 24.15 33.57 -10.57
N VAL A 259 25.37 33.11 -10.86
CA VAL A 259 25.62 32.02 -11.81
C VAL A 259 24.90 30.75 -11.38
N PHE A 260 24.96 30.39 -10.09
CA PHE A 260 24.25 29.22 -9.57
C PHE A 260 22.73 29.35 -9.67
N ALA A 261 22.17 30.53 -9.42
CA ALA A 261 20.73 30.77 -9.55
C ALA A 261 20.25 30.59 -11.00
N ILE A 262 20.95 31.18 -11.97
CA ILE A 262 20.65 31.04 -13.40
C ILE A 262 20.74 29.57 -13.81
N PHE A 263 21.82 28.88 -13.41
CA PHE A 263 21.99 27.45 -13.66
C PHE A 263 20.82 26.64 -13.11
N ASN A 264 20.37 26.86 -11.87
CA ASN A 264 19.27 26.10 -11.27
C ASN A 264 17.95 26.30 -12.02
N VAL A 265 17.66 27.52 -12.48
CA VAL A 265 16.45 27.79 -13.27
C VAL A 265 16.49 27.05 -14.60
N VAL A 266 17.61 27.11 -15.33
CA VAL A 266 17.80 26.40 -16.60
C VAL A 266 17.79 24.89 -16.41
N TRP A 267 18.49 24.40 -15.40
CA TRP A 267 18.53 22.98 -15.08
C TRP A 267 17.13 22.45 -14.70
N ALA A 268 16.36 23.18 -13.89
CA ALA A 268 15.02 22.76 -13.49
C ALA A 268 14.05 22.70 -14.68
N THR A 269 14.13 23.65 -15.62
CA THR A 269 13.29 23.63 -16.82
C THR A 269 13.66 22.47 -17.74
N LEU A 270 14.96 22.26 -18.00
CA LEU A 270 15.45 21.13 -18.80
C LEU A 270 15.09 19.78 -18.16
N PHE A 271 15.23 19.66 -16.84
CA PHE A 271 14.88 18.47 -16.08
C PHE A 271 13.40 18.08 -16.26
N LEU A 272 12.49 19.06 -16.15
CA LEU A 272 11.05 18.82 -16.32
C LEU A 272 10.69 18.46 -17.77
N GLU A 273 11.27 19.13 -18.76
CA GLU A 273 11.02 18.83 -20.18
C GLU A 273 11.59 17.47 -20.59
N GLU A 274 12.78 17.13 -20.11
CA GLU A 274 13.37 15.82 -20.37
C GLU A 274 12.54 14.68 -19.75
N TRP A 275 12.00 14.89 -18.55
CA TRP A 275 11.09 13.91 -17.96
C TRP A 275 9.80 13.75 -18.76
N LYS A 276 9.18 14.84 -19.23
CA LYS A 276 7.97 14.72 -20.06
C LYS A 276 8.22 13.85 -21.28
N ARG A 277 9.38 14.03 -21.94
CA ARG A 277 9.78 13.23 -23.10
C ARG A 277 10.04 11.76 -22.73
N ARG A 278 10.85 11.50 -21.70
CA ARG A 278 11.15 10.11 -21.25
C ARG A 278 9.91 9.40 -20.71
N GLY A 279 9.04 10.11 -20.00
CA GLY A 279 7.77 9.61 -19.51
C GLY A 279 6.84 9.19 -20.66
N ALA A 280 6.80 9.96 -21.75
CA ALA A 280 6.06 9.60 -22.96
C ALA A 280 6.68 8.38 -23.67
N GLU A 281 8.01 8.29 -23.75
CA GLU A 281 8.72 7.11 -24.28
C GLU A 281 8.36 5.84 -23.50
N PHE A 282 8.41 5.89 -22.17
CA PHE A 282 8.01 4.77 -21.32
C PHE A 282 6.52 4.43 -21.46
N ALA A 283 5.64 5.42 -21.51
CA ALA A 283 4.21 5.19 -21.72
C ALA A 283 3.92 4.57 -23.09
N TYR A 284 4.67 4.91 -24.12
CA TYR A 284 4.60 4.28 -25.43
C TYR A 284 5.12 2.84 -25.38
N LYS A 285 6.32 2.63 -24.83
CA LYS A 285 6.97 1.31 -24.69
C LYS A 285 6.09 0.31 -23.94
N TRP A 286 5.45 0.75 -22.86
CA TRP A 286 4.56 -0.06 -22.03
C TRP A 286 3.10 -0.05 -22.49
N GLY A 287 2.78 0.59 -23.62
CA GLY A 287 1.47 0.52 -24.27
C GLY A 287 0.33 1.27 -23.56
N THR A 288 0.64 2.17 -22.62
CA THR A 288 -0.37 2.95 -21.86
C THR A 288 -0.60 4.36 -22.41
N LEU A 289 0.04 4.74 -23.52
CA LEU A 289 -0.08 6.10 -24.08
C LEU A 289 -1.51 6.42 -24.55
N ASP A 290 -2.19 5.48 -25.22
CA ASP A 290 -3.55 5.66 -25.76
C ASP A 290 -4.63 5.03 -24.87
N THR A 291 -4.45 5.05 -23.55
CA THR A 291 -5.48 4.52 -22.63
C THR A 291 -6.81 5.23 -22.92
N PRO A 292 -7.95 4.51 -23.07
CA PRO A 292 -9.23 5.10 -23.44
C PRO A 292 -9.63 6.25 -22.51
N ALA A 293 -10.39 7.22 -23.05
CA ALA A 293 -10.76 8.44 -22.34
C ALA A 293 -11.40 8.15 -20.96
N GLU A 294 -11.10 9.01 -19.97
CA GLU A 294 -11.62 8.97 -18.59
C GLU A 294 -13.15 8.78 -18.49
N SER A 295 -13.89 9.07 -19.58
CA SER A 295 -15.33 8.87 -19.67
C SER A 295 -15.78 7.40 -19.64
N ILE A 296 -14.92 6.45 -20.05
CA ILE A 296 -15.21 5.00 -20.08
C ILE A 296 -14.84 4.32 -18.75
N GLU A 297 -14.05 4.98 -17.90
CA GLU A 297 -13.72 4.46 -16.56
C GLU A 297 -14.98 4.34 -15.69
N GLU A 298 -15.08 3.21 -14.98
CA GLU A 298 -16.18 2.93 -14.08
C GLU A 298 -16.20 3.87 -12.87
N PRO A 299 -17.39 4.23 -12.38
CA PRO A 299 -17.49 4.97 -11.12
C PRO A 299 -16.94 4.13 -9.96
N ARG A 300 -16.27 4.79 -9.01
CA ARG A 300 -15.82 4.15 -7.78
C ARG A 300 -17.01 3.56 -7.01
N PRO A 301 -16.84 2.44 -6.28
CA PRO A 301 -17.94 1.79 -5.56
C PRO A 301 -18.56 2.68 -4.46
N GLN A 302 -17.76 3.58 -3.90
CA GLN A 302 -18.18 4.50 -2.85
C GLN A 302 -18.90 5.75 -3.38
N PHE A 303 -19.07 5.87 -4.69
CA PHE A 303 -19.70 7.02 -5.32
C PHE A 303 -21.20 7.06 -5.00
N ARG A 304 -21.68 8.21 -4.54
CA ARG A 304 -23.07 8.41 -4.15
C ARG A 304 -23.77 9.33 -5.15
N GLY A 305 -25.05 9.08 -5.43
CA GLY A 305 -25.79 9.94 -6.34
C GLY A 305 -27.28 9.61 -6.39
N VAL A 306 -27.99 10.38 -7.20
CA VAL A 306 -29.38 10.08 -7.55
C VAL A 306 -29.36 9.16 -8.77
N LYS A 307 -30.20 8.13 -8.79
CA LYS A 307 -30.33 7.23 -9.93
C LYS A 307 -30.86 8.01 -11.14
N ARG A 308 -30.20 7.85 -12.28
CA ARG A 308 -30.54 8.52 -13.54
C ARG A 308 -30.15 7.61 -14.70
N ILE A 309 -30.84 7.72 -15.83
CA ILE A 309 -30.40 7.11 -17.10
C ILE A 309 -29.30 7.99 -17.72
N SER A 310 -28.14 7.38 -17.99
CA SER A 310 -26.99 8.05 -18.59
C SER A 310 -27.34 8.53 -20.00
N PRO A 311 -27.03 9.78 -20.36
CA PRO A 311 -27.28 10.28 -21.72
C PRO A 311 -26.34 9.70 -22.77
N VAL A 312 -25.24 9.06 -22.35
CA VAL A 312 -24.21 8.51 -23.26
C VAL A 312 -24.38 7.00 -23.42
N THR A 313 -24.54 6.27 -22.32
CA THR A 313 -24.61 4.80 -22.34
C THR A 313 -26.04 4.26 -22.31
N SER A 314 -27.04 5.11 -22.08
CA SER A 314 -28.44 4.72 -21.87
C SER A 314 -28.68 3.72 -20.73
N ALA A 315 -27.68 3.50 -19.87
CA ALA A 315 -27.75 2.62 -18.69
C ALA A 315 -28.12 3.40 -17.42
N GLU A 316 -28.68 2.72 -16.41
CA GLU A 316 -28.91 3.33 -15.10
C GLU A 316 -27.58 3.58 -14.38
N GLU A 317 -27.33 4.84 -14.01
CA GLU A 317 -26.14 5.27 -13.28
C GLU A 317 -26.49 6.14 -12.07
N PHE A 318 -25.57 6.21 -11.11
CA PHE A 318 -25.62 7.25 -10.09
C PHE A 318 -25.12 8.57 -10.69
N TYR A 319 -25.86 9.65 -10.47
CA TYR A 319 -25.49 11.00 -10.89
C TYR A 319 -25.34 11.94 -9.69
N TYR A 320 -24.22 12.65 -9.64
CA TYR A 320 -23.97 13.71 -8.66
C TYR A 320 -23.72 15.05 -9.39
N PRO A 321 -24.54 16.10 -9.14
CA PRO A 321 -24.40 17.36 -9.86
C PRO A 321 -23.04 18.03 -9.61
N PRO A 322 -22.32 18.47 -10.66
CA PRO A 322 -20.98 19.04 -10.52
C PRO A 322 -20.98 20.37 -9.77
N TRP A 323 -22.04 21.18 -9.90
CA TRP A 323 -22.17 22.45 -9.18
C TRP A 323 -22.26 22.27 -7.66
N LYS A 324 -22.91 21.18 -7.19
CA LYS A 324 -22.96 20.85 -5.76
C LYS A 324 -21.57 20.48 -5.23
N ARG A 325 -20.79 19.76 -6.04
CA ARG A 325 -19.39 19.44 -5.71
C ARG A 325 -18.55 20.71 -5.63
N LEU A 326 -18.66 21.58 -6.63
CA LEU A 326 -17.91 22.84 -6.67
C LEU A 326 -18.27 23.73 -5.47
N LEU A 327 -19.56 23.83 -5.13
CA LEU A 327 -20.02 24.58 -3.96
C LEU A 327 -19.38 24.03 -2.67
N PHE A 328 -19.38 22.71 -2.49
CA PHE A 328 -18.75 22.07 -1.32
C PHE A 328 -17.23 22.30 -1.30
N GLN A 329 -16.57 22.22 -2.46
CA GLN A 329 -15.13 22.49 -2.58
C GLN A 329 -14.81 23.93 -2.19
N CYS A 330 -15.56 24.91 -2.70
CA CYS A 330 -15.31 26.33 -2.44
C CYS A 330 -15.71 26.75 -1.02
N LEU A 331 -16.82 26.25 -0.47
CA LEU A 331 -17.35 26.71 0.83
C LEU A 331 -16.85 25.90 2.02
N VAL A 332 -16.41 24.66 1.83
CA VAL A 332 -15.99 23.78 2.93
C VAL A 332 -14.53 23.38 2.76
N SER A 333 -14.19 22.73 1.66
CA SER A 333 -12.85 22.15 1.49
C SER A 333 -11.75 23.21 1.49
N LEU A 334 -11.89 24.25 0.67
CA LEU A 334 -10.90 25.32 0.56
C LEU A 334 -10.75 26.10 1.88
N PRO A 335 -11.82 26.55 2.56
CA PRO A 335 -11.70 27.21 3.86
C PRO A 335 -11.09 26.33 4.94
N VAL A 336 -11.44 25.04 5.01
CA VAL A 336 -10.84 24.11 5.99
C VAL A 336 -9.35 23.93 5.71
N CYS A 337 -8.96 23.76 4.45
CA CYS A 337 -7.54 23.70 4.06
C CYS A 337 -6.79 24.98 4.44
N LEU A 338 -7.34 26.16 4.13
CA LEU A 338 -6.74 27.45 4.50
C LEU A 338 -6.64 27.63 6.02
N ALA A 339 -7.64 27.22 6.79
CA ALA A 339 -7.62 27.26 8.25
C ALA A 339 -6.56 26.33 8.84
N CYS A 340 -6.37 25.13 8.26
CA CYS A 340 -5.30 24.23 8.67
C CYS A 340 -3.91 24.82 8.35
N LEU A 341 -3.76 25.45 7.18
CA LEU A 341 -2.52 26.11 6.79
C LEU A 341 -2.19 27.30 7.69
N SER A 342 -3.18 28.14 8.02
CA SER A 342 -2.99 29.27 8.94
C SER A 342 -2.68 28.79 10.36
N PHE A 343 -3.31 27.71 10.82
CA PHE A 343 -3.00 27.09 12.11
C PHE A 343 -1.54 26.62 12.19
N VAL A 344 -1.05 25.91 11.18
CA VAL A 344 0.36 25.47 11.11
C VAL A 344 1.31 26.67 11.11
N PHE A 345 0.97 27.73 10.39
CA PHE A 345 1.76 28.97 10.40
C PHE A 345 1.84 29.60 11.80
N LEU A 346 0.72 29.69 12.53
CA LEU A 346 0.69 30.22 13.89
C LEU A 346 1.48 29.35 14.87
N VAL A 347 1.35 28.03 14.77
CA VAL A 347 2.12 27.07 15.57
C VAL A 347 3.63 27.25 15.31
N MET A 348 4.03 27.40 14.05
CA MET A 348 5.41 27.66 13.68
C MET A 348 5.94 28.96 14.31
N LEU A 349 5.17 30.05 14.24
CA LEU A 349 5.55 31.32 14.89
C LEU A 349 5.69 31.16 16.41
N GLY A 350 4.75 30.45 17.05
CA GLY A 350 4.81 30.15 18.48
C GLY A 350 6.06 29.35 18.86
N CYS A 351 6.46 28.38 18.04
CA CYS A 351 7.69 27.62 18.24
C CYS A 351 8.95 28.48 18.09
N PHE A 352 8.99 29.43 17.15
CA PHE A 352 10.12 30.35 17.04
C PHE A 352 10.22 31.29 18.24
N GLN A 353 9.11 31.83 18.71
CA GLN A 353 9.08 32.65 19.94
C GLN A 353 9.57 31.85 21.15
N LEU A 354 9.14 30.59 21.29
CA LEU A 354 9.61 29.69 22.34
C LEU A 354 11.13 29.42 22.23
N GLN A 355 11.63 29.23 21.01
CA GLN A 355 13.05 29.02 20.76
C GLN A 355 13.88 30.26 21.17
N GLU A 356 13.42 31.46 20.86
CA GLU A 356 14.07 32.71 21.27
C GLU A 356 14.04 32.93 22.78
N LEU A 357 12.91 32.60 23.42
CA LEU A 357 12.81 32.65 24.88
C LEU A 357 13.85 31.72 25.54
N VAL A 358 13.96 30.48 25.07
CA VAL A 358 14.93 29.50 25.61
C VAL A 358 16.37 29.91 25.33
N LEU A 359 16.64 30.57 24.20
CA LEU A 359 17.98 31.10 23.89
C LEU A 359 18.32 32.35 24.73
N SER A 360 17.33 33.14 25.15
CA SER A 360 17.56 34.35 25.95
C SER A 360 18.03 34.06 27.38
N VAL A 361 17.67 32.90 27.94
CA VAL A 361 18.07 32.48 29.29
C VAL A 361 19.45 31.80 29.24
N LYS A 362 20.49 32.54 29.67
CA LYS A 362 21.91 32.10 29.59
C LYS A 362 22.24 30.84 30.40
N GLU A 363 21.55 30.60 31.52
CA GLU A 363 21.87 29.53 32.49
C GLU A 363 21.22 28.16 32.21
N LEU A 364 20.59 27.97 31.05
CA LEU A 364 19.92 26.70 30.73
C LEU A 364 20.92 25.61 30.29
N PRO A 365 20.76 24.35 30.77
CA PRO A 365 21.58 23.23 30.34
C PRO A 365 21.42 22.99 28.83
N ARG A 366 22.50 22.55 28.15
CA ARG A 366 22.53 22.35 26.69
C ARG A 366 21.38 21.48 26.18
N ILE A 367 20.94 20.49 26.96
CA ILE A 367 19.84 19.58 26.61
C ILE A 367 18.51 20.34 26.47
N LEU A 368 18.27 21.32 27.34
CA LEU A 368 17.02 22.09 27.36
C LEU A 368 16.95 23.07 26.17
N ARG A 369 18.08 23.42 25.56
CA ARG A 369 18.14 24.20 24.29
C ARG A 369 17.67 23.39 23.07
N PHE A 370 17.74 22.06 23.11
CA PHE A 370 17.19 21.20 22.04
C PHE A 370 15.69 20.92 22.20
N LEU A 371 15.12 21.17 23.39
CA LEU A 371 13.72 20.89 23.69
C LEU A 371 12.74 21.57 22.71
N PRO A 372 12.88 22.88 22.37
CA PRO A 372 11.99 23.52 21.40
C PRO A 372 12.04 22.88 20.01
N LYS A 373 13.22 22.45 19.56
CA LYS A 373 13.41 21.78 18.27
C LYS A 373 12.71 20.41 18.25
N ILE A 374 12.81 19.64 19.33
CA ILE A 374 12.13 18.34 19.48
C ILE A 374 10.61 18.52 19.53
N VAL A 375 10.13 19.47 20.34
CA VAL A 375 8.70 19.78 20.48
C VAL A 375 8.12 20.20 19.12
N LEU A 376 8.83 21.05 18.37
CA LEU A 376 8.42 21.44 17.03
C LEU A 376 8.31 20.22 16.10
N ALA A 377 9.31 19.34 16.07
CA ALA A 377 9.28 18.14 15.22
C ALA A 377 8.08 17.23 15.55
N VAL A 378 7.76 17.05 16.84
CA VAL A 378 6.62 16.25 17.29
C VAL A 378 5.30 16.90 16.88
N ILE A 379 5.15 18.21 17.07
CA ILE A 379 3.93 18.95 16.71
C ILE A 379 3.70 18.89 15.20
N VAL A 380 4.73 19.20 14.39
CA VAL A 380 4.69 19.16 12.92
C VAL A 380 4.28 17.77 12.43
N THR A 381 4.89 16.71 12.97
CA THR A 381 4.55 15.33 12.59
C THR A 381 3.12 14.96 12.97
N THR A 382 2.64 15.43 14.12
CA THR A 382 1.26 15.20 14.57
C THR A 382 0.26 15.94 13.70
N CYS A 383 0.53 17.21 13.37
CA CYS A 383 -0.29 18.02 12.46
C CYS A 383 -0.40 17.38 11.07
N ASP A 384 0.68 16.82 10.52
CA ASP A 384 0.66 16.11 9.24
C ASP A 384 -0.31 14.91 9.26
N GLU A 385 -0.27 14.09 10.31
CA GLU A 385 -1.16 12.92 10.41
C GLU A 385 -2.62 13.31 10.62
N VAL A 386 -2.87 14.37 11.40
CA VAL A 386 -4.22 14.92 11.58
C VAL A 386 -4.76 15.49 10.27
N TYR A 387 -3.97 16.30 9.56
CA TYR A 387 -4.38 16.88 8.29
C TYR A 387 -4.62 15.81 7.23
N LYS A 388 -3.80 14.76 7.15
CA LYS A 388 -4.07 13.62 6.25
C LYS A 388 -5.46 13.02 6.48
N LYS A 389 -5.84 12.78 7.73
CA LYS A 389 -7.19 12.27 8.07
C LYS A 389 -8.29 13.24 7.64
N ILE A 390 -8.08 14.55 7.85
CA ILE A 390 -9.01 15.60 7.39
C ILE A 390 -9.11 15.60 5.86
N ALA A 391 -7.98 15.50 5.15
CA ALA A 391 -7.93 15.47 3.69
C ALA A 391 -8.67 14.26 3.11
N TYR A 392 -8.51 13.07 3.70
CA TYR A 392 -9.30 11.89 3.33
C TYR A 392 -10.80 12.13 3.53
N TRP A 393 -11.19 12.63 4.71
CA TRP A 393 -12.58 12.92 5.01
C TRP A 393 -13.19 13.96 4.04
N LEU A 394 -12.49 15.05 3.76
CA LEU A 394 -12.91 16.07 2.79
C LEU A 394 -13.08 15.47 1.39
N ASN A 395 -12.12 14.67 0.94
CA ASN A 395 -12.14 14.08 -0.40
C ASN A 395 -13.26 13.04 -0.57
N ASP A 396 -13.59 12.31 0.50
CA ASP A 396 -14.75 11.40 0.53
C ASP A 396 -16.08 12.16 0.49
N MET A 397 -16.18 13.31 1.17
CA MET A 397 -17.37 14.18 1.11
C MET A 397 -17.55 14.87 -0.24
N GLU A 398 -16.45 15.22 -0.92
CA GLU A 398 -16.48 15.77 -2.29
C GLU A 398 -17.02 14.77 -3.33
N ASN A 399 -17.04 13.48 -2.99
CA ASN A 399 -17.74 12.43 -3.73
C ASN A 399 -17.39 12.41 -5.23
N TYR A 400 -16.12 12.13 -5.54
CA TYR A 400 -15.61 11.99 -6.91
C TYR A 400 -16.16 10.74 -7.61
N ARG A 401 -16.43 10.83 -8.92
CA ARG A 401 -16.91 9.69 -9.72
C ARG A 401 -15.80 8.65 -9.94
N LEU A 402 -14.65 9.10 -10.45
CA LEU A 402 -13.55 8.23 -10.87
C LEU A 402 -12.50 8.09 -9.76
N GLN A 403 -11.85 6.93 -9.71
CA GLN A 403 -10.75 6.66 -8.78
C GLN A 403 -9.52 7.53 -9.09
N SER A 404 -9.21 7.71 -10.37
CA SER A 404 -8.15 8.60 -10.88
C SER A 404 -8.32 10.04 -10.39
N ALA A 405 -9.53 10.59 -10.57
CA ALA A 405 -9.88 11.94 -10.11
C ALA A 405 -9.82 12.06 -8.57
N TYR A 406 -10.33 11.06 -7.84
CA TYR A 406 -10.25 11.02 -6.37
C TYR A 406 -8.79 11.10 -5.89
N GLU A 407 -7.92 10.24 -6.43
CA GLU A 407 -6.49 10.20 -6.08
C GLU A 407 -5.80 11.53 -6.41
N LYS A 408 -6.02 12.08 -7.61
CA LYS A 408 -5.43 13.34 -8.05
C LYS A 408 -5.73 14.49 -7.09
N HIS A 409 -7.00 14.67 -6.72
CA HIS A 409 -7.40 15.75 -5.82
C HIS A 409 -6.94 15.53 -4.37
N LEU A 410 -6.89 14.29 -3.91
CA LEU A 410 -6.32 13.96 -2.61
C LEU A 410 -4.83 14.30 -2.56
N ILE A 411 -4.07 13.93 -3.60
CA ILE A 411 -2.64 14.23 -3.72
C ILE A 411 -2.42 15.73 -3.66
N ILE A 412 -3.19 16.52 -4.42
CA ILE A 412 -3.06 18.00 -4.40
C ILE A 412 -3.26 18.55 -2.97
N LYS A 413 -4.31 18.12 -2.26
CA LYS A 413 -4.58 18.58 -0.89
C LYS A 413 -3.44 18.23 0.07
N ILE A 414 -2.91 17.01 -0.01
CA ILE A 414 -1.82 16.54 0.87
C ILE A 414 -0.50 17.23 0.54
N VAL A 415 -0.13 17.30 -0.73
CA VAL A 415 1.14 17.88 -1.18
C VAL A 415 1.21 19.37 -0.88
N LEU A 416 0.13 20.13 -1.08
CA LEU A 416 0.10 21.56 -0.75
C LEU A 416 0.33 21.81 0.74
N PHE A 417 -0.30 21.01 1.61
CA PHE A 417 -0.09 21.11 3.05
C PHE A 417 1.33 20.72 3.46
N GLN A 418 1.84 19.60 2.94
CA GLN A 418 3.21 19.16 3.20
C GLN A 418 4.24 20.18 2.72
N PHE A 419 4.01 20.80 1.56
CA PHE A 419 4.85 21.87 1.03
C PHE A 419 4.93 23.05 1.99
N VAL A 420 3.78 23.57 2.42
CA VAL A 420 3.75 24.68 3.39
C VAL A 420 4.43 24.25 4.69
N ASN A 421 4.09 23.09 5.25
CA ASN A 421 4.68 22.64 6.50
C ASN A 421 6.21 22.47 6.43
N SER A 422 6.74 22.02 5.29
CA SER A 422 8.18 21.75 5.10
C SER A 422 9.00 23.02 4.82
N TYR A 423 8.45 23.96 4.03
CA TYR A 423 9.20 25.11 3.52
C TYR A 423 8.86 26.44 4.21
N LEU A 424 7.71 26.56 4.87
CA LEU A 424 7.26 27.83 5.46
C LEU A 424 8.21 28.38 6.53
N SER A 425 8.80 27.51 7.34
CA SER A 425 9.83 27.90 8.32
C SER A 425 11.09 28.46 7.64
N LEU A 426 11.52 27.85 6.52
CA LEU A 426 12.65 28.31 5.72
C LEU A 426 12.35 29.64 5.04
N PHE A 427 11.13 29.82 4.51
CA PHE A 427 10.67 31.11 3.96
C PHE A 427 10.68 32.21 5.02
N TYR A 428 10.18 31.92 6.22
CA TYR A 428 10.16 32.86 7.33
C TYR A 428 11.58 33.28 7.74
N ILE A 429 12.49 32.32 7.95
CA ILE A 429 13.88 32.62 8.31
C ILE A 429 14.59 33.41 7.20
N GLY A 430 14.45 32.95 5.95
CA GLY A 430 15.16 33.52 4.80
C GLY A 430 14.70 34.94 4.42
N PHE A 431 13.38 35.18 4.38
CA PHE A 431 12.82 36.44 3.88
C PHE A 431 12.43 37.43 4.98
N TYR A 432 11.91 36.94 6.12
CA TYR A 432 11.46 37.81 7.21
C TYR A 432 12.59 38.12 8.19
N LEU A 433 13.23 37.08 8.76
CA LEU A 433 14.35 37.28 9.71
C LEU A 433 15.65 37.66 9.01
N LYS A 434 15.85 37.25 7.75
CA LYS A 434 17.07 37.45 6.96
C LYS A 434 18.35 36.89 7.62
N ASP A 435 18.20 35.89 8.48
CA ASP A 435 19.31 35.26 9.20
C ASP A 435 19.83 34.05 8.40
N MET A 436 20.91 34.28 7.66
CA MET A 436 21.50 33.26 6.78
C MET A 436 22.22 32.15 7.55
N GLU A 437 22.69 32.41 8.78
CA GLU A 437 23.34 31.40 9.62
C GLU A 437 22.31 30.44 10.20
N ARG A 438 21.21 30.96 10.75
CA ARG A 438 20.08 30.14 11.20
C ARG A 438 19.47 29.34 10.05
N LEU A 439 19.39 29.90 8.84
CA LEU A 439 18.88 29.19 7.67
C LEU A 439 19.75 27.98 7.31
N LYS A 440 21.09 28.13 7.36
CA LYS A 440 22.04 27.03 7.13
C LYS A 440 21.94 25.96 8.22
N GLU A 441 21.85 26.36 9.49
CA GLU A 441 21.72 25.46 10.63
C GLU A 441 20.40 24.66 10.60
N VAL A 442 19.28 25.31 10.31
CA VAL A 442 17.95 24.66 10.22
C VAL A 442 17.89 23.73 9.02
N ARG A 443 18.44 24.12 7.87
CA ARG A 443 18.52 23.25 6.68
C ARG A 443 19.37 22.00 6.94
N GLY A 444 20.48 22.14 7.66
CA GLY A 444 21.35 21.01 8.02
C GLY A 444 20.79 20.10 9.11
N SER A 445 19.81 20.57 9.89
CA SER A 445 19.22 19.82 11.02
C SER A 445 17.79 19.31 10.75
N GLN A 446 17.17 19.68 9.63
CA GLN A 446 15.92 19.08 9.20
C GLN A 446 16.15 17.59 8.90
N PRO A 447 15.46 16.66 9.58
CA PRO A 447 15.51 15.27 9.19
C PRO A 447 14.99 15.18 7.75
N ALA A 448 15.77 14.55 6.87
CA ALA A 448 15.28 14.20 5.54
C ALA A 448 13.98 13.42 5.73
N GLN A 449 12.84 14.01 5.37
CA GLN A 449 11.59 13.27 5.39
C GLN A 449 11.74 12.13 4.37
N PRO A 450 11.71 10.85 4.80
CA PRO A 450 11.76 9.76 3.83
C PRO A 450 10.54 9.91 2.90
N PRO A 451 10.65 9.61 1.60
CA PRO A 451 9.48 9.55 0.73
C PRO A 451 8.50 8.55 1.34
N ARG A 452 7.43 9.06 1.96
CA ARG A 452 6.40 8.21 2.56
C ARG A 452 5.68 7.50 1.43
N ALA A 453 5.77 6.17 1.41
CA ALA A 453 4.95 5.32 0.58
C ALA A 453 3.47 5.73 0.72
N VAL A 454 2.77 5.79 -0.41
CA VAL A 454 1.30 5.96 -0.48
C VAL A 454 0.68 4.99 0.53
N PRO A 455 -0.25 5.43 1.40
CA PRO A 455 -0.73 4.60 2.49
C PRO A 455 -1.42 3.36 1.93
N ARG A 456 -0.89 2.19 2.31
CA ARG A 456 -1.67 0.95 2.29
C ARG A 456 -2.83 1.13 3.27
N ARG A 457 -4.01 0.57 2.92
CA ARG A 457 -5.16 0.48 3.84
C ARG A 457 -4.69 0.02 5.23
N PRO A 458 -5.22 0.59 6.32
CA PRO A 458 -4.84 0.16 7.66
C PRO A 458 -5.12 -1.35 7.81
N PRO A 459 -4.16 -2.17 8.27
CA PRO A 459 -4.44 -3.55 8.61
C PRO A 459 -5.37 -3.60 9.84
N PRO A 460 -6.26 -4.60 9.93
CA PRO A 460 -7.05 -4.81 11.15
C PRO A 460 -6.14 -5.07 12.35
N ALA A 461 -6.58 -4.63 13.52
CA ALA A 461 -5.82 -4.66 14.78
C ALA A 461 -5.21 -6.05 15.05
N ARG A 462 -3.91 -6.10 15.36
CA ARG A 462 -3.23 -7.34 15.77
C ARG A 462 -3.67 -7.77 17.18
N PRO A 463 -3.82 -9.08 17.44
CA PRO A 463 -4.03 -9.63 18.78
C PRO A 463 -2.74 -9.57 19.63
N PRO A 464 -2.84 -9.65 20.98
CA PRO A 464 -1.73 -9.36 21.89
C PRO A 464 -0.59 -10.40 21.87
N PRO A 465 0.66 -10.01 22.23
CA PRO A 465 1.83 -10.89 22.18
C PRO A 465 1.85 -11.90 23.34
N ARG A 466 2.23 -13.15 23.03
CA ARG A 466 2.50 -14.23 24.01
C ARG A 466 3.97 -14.20 24.45
N THR A 467 4.19 -14.49 25.73
CA THR A 467 5.46 -14.50 26.48
C THR A 467 6.49 -15.53 25.99
N PRO A 468 7.81 -15.29 26.16
CA PRO A 468 8.86 -16.20 25.72
C PRO A 468 9.06 -17.36 26.72
N GLY A 469 9.00 -18.60 26.23
CA GLY A 469 9.32 -19.80 26.98
C GLY A 469 10.58 -20.47 26.42
N HIS A 470 11.64 -20.44 27.23
CA HIS A 470 12.79 -21.34 27.32
C HIS A 470 13.28 -22.10 26.07
N TRP A 471 14.50 -21.72 25.64
CA TRP A 471 15.39 -22.54 24.84
C TRP A 471 15.86 -23.77 25.64
N SER A 472 15.71 -24.95 25.03
CA SER A 472 16.47 -26.15 25.37
C SER A 472 16.99 -26.78 24.08
N SER A 473 18.29 -26.70 23.88
CA SER A 473 19.04 -27.40 22.83
C SER A 473 19.16 -28.89 23.19
N PRO A 474 19.02 -29.81 22.21
CA PRO A 474 20.09 -30.80 22.01
C PRO A 474 20.35 -31.05 20.51
N ARG A 475 21.60 -31.07 20.04
CA ARG A 475 22.55 -32.20 20.04
C ARG A 475 22.02 -33.49 19.39
N GLY A 476 22.60 -33.84 18.23
CA GLY A 476 22.98 -35.21 17.91
C GLY A 476 22.42 -35.82 16.61
N ALA A 477 23.32 -36.50 15.88
CA ALA A 477 23.14 -37.38 14.71
C ALA A 477 22.93 -36.66 13.36
N ALA A 478 23.94 -36.40 12.51
CA ALA A 478 25.03 -37.24 11.98
C ALA A 478 24.54 -38.44 11.13
N GLY A 479 24.94 -38.44 9.85
CA GLY A 479 24.60 -39.38 8.79
C GLY A 479 23.92 -38.63 7.64
N GLY A 480 24.56 -38.21 6.55
CA GLY A 480 25.78 -38.70 5.92
C GLY A 480 25.40 -39.13 4.51
N GLU A 481 25.48 -38.22 3.54
CA GLU A 481 25.66 -38.55 2.13
C GLU A 481 26.28 -37.33 1.43
N GLU A 482 27.59 -37.43 1.26
CA GLU A 482 28.41 -36.57 0.41
C GLU A 482 28.11 -36.90 -1.06
N VAL A 483 27.85 -35.87 -1.87
CA VAL A 483 28.28 -35.86 -3.26
C VAL A 483 29.08 -34.59 -3.50
N SER A 484 30.29 -34.84 -3.95
CA SER A 484 31.43 -33.95 -4.16
C SER A 484 31.26 -33.04 -5.38
N GLU A 485 31.55 -31.75 -5.23
CA GLU A 485 32.28 -31.00 -6.27
C GLU A 485 33.34 -30.08 -5.63
N ARG A 486 34.59 -30.39 -5.97
CA ARG A 486 35.80 -29.59 -5.71
C ARG A 486 36.06 -28.65 -6.87
N GLY A 487 36.60 -27.47 -6.54
CA GLY A 487 37.34 -26.57 -7.44
C GLY A 487 36.58 -25.26 -7.63
N LEU A 488 37.09 -24.07 -7.27
CA LEU A 488 38.46 -23.58 -7.27
C LEU A 488 38.69 -22.55 -6.16
N ARG A 489 39.89 -22.58 -5.58
CA ARG A 489 40.48 -21.50 -4.77
C ARG A 489 41.39 -20.63 -5.65
N GLY A 490 41.49 -19.35 -5.29
CA GLY A 490 42.57 -18.43 -5.63
C GLY A 490 42.03 -17.14 -6.26
N ALA A 491 42.36 -15.92 -5.85
CA ALA A 491 43.40 -15.46 -4.94
C ALA A 491 43.07 -14.04 -4.39
N ARG A 492 43.90 -13.62 -3.43
CA ARG A 492 43.86 -12.46 -2.54
C ARG A 492 44.06 -11.07 -3.18
N GLY A 493 43.63 -10.07 -2.41
CA GLY A 493 44.25 -8.74 -2.24
C GLY A 493 43.31 -7.63 -2.68
N GLY A 494 42.95 -6.60 -1.91
CA GLY A 494 43.47 -6.02 -0.68
C GLY A 494 43.27 -4.50 -0.82
N GLY A 495 42.61 -3.84 0.13
CA GLY A 495 42.44 -2.38 0.10
C GLY A 495 41.20 -1.92 0.83
N GLY A 496 41.38 -1.42 2.06
CA GLY A 496 40.29 -1.01 2.95
C GLY A 496 39.68 0.35 2.61
N GLY A 497 38.44 0.53 3.06
CA GLY A 497 37.78 1.83 3.12
C GLY A 497 36.30 1.70 3.49
N GLY A 498 35.93 2.19 4.67
CA GLY A 498 34.58 2.70 4.91
C GLY A 498 33.54 1.74 5.52
N ARG A 499 33.63 1.50 6.83
CA ARG A 499 32.52 1.02 7.66
C ARG A 499 31.35 2.02 7.62
N ARG A 500 30.28 1.73 6.86
CA ARG A 500 28.96 2.41 6.98
C ARG A 500 27.84 1.61 6.28
N ALA A 501 27.56 0.41 6.77
CA ALA A 501 26.34 -0.32 6.38
C ALA A 501 25.84 -1.33 7.43
N GLY A 502 26.63 -1.67 8.45
CA GLY A 502 26.23 -2.61 9.51
C GLY A 502 25.33 -2.04 10.61
N LEU A 503 25.18 -0.71 10.70
CA LEU A 503 24.43 -0.05 11.79
C LEU A 503 22.91 0.03 11.57
N TRP A 504 22.42 -0.28 10.36
CA TRP A 504 20.98 -0.23 10.06
C TRP A 504 20.26 -1.56 10.32
N ALA A 505 20.97 -2.69 10.32
CA ALA A 505 20.40 -4.01 10.61
C ALA A 505 20.30 -4.31 12.12
N GLU A 506 21.23 -3.81 12.94
CA GLU A 506 21.20 -4.00 14.41
C GLU A 506 20.27 -3.01 15.13
N ALA A 507 19.89 -1.89 14.51
CA ALA A 507 18.96 -0.92 15.10
C ALA A 507 17.51 -1.42 15.08
N GLU A 508 17.08 -2.14 14.03
CA GLU A 508 15.72 -2.71 13.96
C GLU A 508 15.50 -3.86 14.97
N GLU A 509 16.53 -4.64 15.31
CA GLU A 509 16.42 -5.69 16.33
C GLU A 509 16.41 -5.13 17.77
N GLY A 510 17.09 -3.99 18.01
CA GLY A 510 17.11 -3.33 19.32
C GLY A 510 15.83 -2.59 19.69
N GLU A 511 15.10 -2.07 18.70
CA GLU A 511 13.88 -1.26 18.90
C GLU A 511 12.63 -2.15 19.13
N LEU A 512 12.62 -3.35 18.56
CA LEU A 512 11.59 -4.37 18.82
C LEU A 512 11.58 -4.86 20.28
N HIS A 513 12.73 -4.86 20.96
CA HIS A 513 12.85 -5.33 22.34
C HIS A 513 12.46 -4.28 23.39
N ARG A 514 12.50 -2.98 23.09
CA ARG A 514 12.14 -1.90 24.03
C ARG A 514 10.63 -1.63 24.08
N GLU A 515 9.91 -1.73 22.97
CA GLU A 515 8.45 -1.53 22.95
C GLU A 515 7.68 -2.66 23.66
N GLY A 516 8.24 -3.87 23.72
CA GLY A 516 7.67 -4.98 24.50
C GLY A 516 7.72 -4.78 26.03
N GLY A 517 8.62 -3.92 26.53
CA GLY A 517 8.78 -3.65 27.97
C GLY A 517 7.82 -2.60 28.53
N ALA A 518 7.49 -1.57 27.75
CA ALA A 518 6.66 -0.45 28.22
C ALA A 518 5.15 -0.80 28.30
N ALA A 519 4.67 -1.74 27.49
CA ALA A 519 3.27 -2.18 27.48
C ALA A 519 2.87 -2.99 28.74
N ARG A 520 3.85 -3.57 29.46
CA ARG A 520 3.59 -4.36 30.68
C ARG A 520 3.29 -3.50 31.91
N HIS A 521 3.74 -2.24 31.96
CA HIS A 521 3.56 -1.38 33.14
C HIS A 521 2.22 -0.62 33.17
N ARG A 522 1.52 -0.48 32.03
CA ARG A 522 0.20 0.18 31.95
C ARG A 522 -1.00 -0.73 32.24
N ALA A 523 -0.83 -2.05 32.18
CA ALA A 523 -1.94 -3.00 32.35
C ALA A 523 -2.24 -3.37 33.83
N LEU A 524 -1.44 -2.90 34.79
CA LEU A 524 -1.57 -3.24 36.22
C LEU A 524 -2.26 -2.17 37.08
N GLN A 525 -2.74 -1.07 36.51
CA GLN A 525 -3.39 0.03 37.27
C GLN A 525 -4.92 0.11 37.15
N HIS A 526 -5.57 -0.74 36.34
CA HIS A 526 -7.03 -0.66 36.10
C HIS A 526 -7.86 -1.85 36.60
N ARG A 527 -7.33 -2.68 37.50
CA ARG A 527 -8.11 -3.73 38.17
C ARG A 527 -8.04 -3.57 39.68
N GLY A 528 -8.98 -2.80 40.24
CA GLY A 528 -9.19 -2.72 41.67
C GLY A 528 -10.49 -1.97 41.99
N GLY A 529 -11.54 -2.71 42.36
CA GLY A 529 -12.68 -2.17 43.10
C GLY A 529 -14.06 -2.59 42.60
N GLU A 530 -14.54 -3.77 43.00
CA GLU A 530 -15.98 -4.01 43.23
C GLU A 530 -16.17 -4.95 44.44
N LEU A 531 -17.02 -4.52 45.38
CA LEU A 531 -17.72 -5.31 46.39
C LEU A 531 -19.17 -4.79 46.48
N PRO A 532 -20.15 -5.57 47.00
CA PRO A 532 -21.49 -5.67 46.41
C PRO A 532 -22.66 -5.31 47.34
N GLY A 533 -23.86 -5.30 46.78
CA GLY A 533 -25.16 -5.32 47.47
C GLY A 533 -26.15 -4.39 46.75
N GLY A 534 -27.41 -4.72 46.46
CA GLY A 534 -28.31 -5.81 46.80
C GLY A 534 -29.73 -5.27 46.53
N GLY A 535 -30.69 -6.12 46.13
CA GLY A 535 -32.12 -5.77 46.14
C GLY A 535 -32.81 -5.68 44.77
N GLN A 536 -33.52 -6.76 44.42
CA GLN A 536 -34.75 -6.77 43.62
C GLN A 536 -35.95 -6.47 44.53
N PRO A 537 -37.23 -6.44 44.06
CA PRO A 537 -37.78 -5.98 42.76
C PRO A 537 -39.06 -5.12 42.98
N HIS A 538 -39.75 -4.65 41.93
CA HIS A 538 -41.24 -4.65 41.86
C HIS A 538 -41.78 -4.16 40.49
N HIS A 539 -42.85 -4.85 40.05
CA HIS A 539 -44.00 -4.49 39.18
C HIS A 539 -43.82 -3.48 38.04
N GLY A 540 -44.28 -3.69 36.81
CA GLY A 540 -45.56 -4.20 36.30
C GLY A 540 -45.82 -3.36 35.02
N GLY A 541 -46.06 -3.95 33.85
CA GLY A 541 -47.41 -4.19 33.34
C GLY A 541 -47.80 -3.13 32.29
N GLU A 542 -48.18 -3.61 31.09
CA GLU A 542 -48.95 -2.90 30.04
C GLU A 542 -48.21 -1.79 29.25
N GLY A 543 -48.28 -1.64 27.93
CA GLY A 543 -49.24 -2.11 26.93
C GLY A 543 -49.75 -0.91 26.13
N HIS A 544 -49.22 -0.66 24.92
CA HIS A 544 -49.92 -0.13 23.71
C HIS A 544 -48.96 0.52 22.70
N GLY A 545 -49.08 0.10 21.43
CA GLY A 545 -48.58 0.84 20.25
C GLY A 545 -49.59 1.88 19.75
N PRO A 546 -49.57 2.24 18.45
CA PRO A 546 -48.70 3.25 17.87
C PRO A 546 -49.48 4.46 17.32
N ARG A 547 -48.82 5.60 17.08
CA ARG A 547 -49.39 6.68 16.26
C ARG A 547 -48.37 7.25 15.27
N LEU A 548 -48.65 7.00 13.99
CA LEU A 548 -48.19 7.79 12.85
C LEU A 548 -48.65 9.26 12.98
N ARG A 549 -47.79 10.19 12.56
CA ARG A 549 -48.22 11.46 11.97
C ARG A 549 -47.30 11.85 10.82
N LEU A 550 -47.86 11.73 9.62
CA LEU A 550 -47.51 12.53 8.44
C LEU A 550 -47.71 14.01 8.75
N ARG A 551 -46.80 14.87 8.26
CA ARG A 551 -47.17 16.24 7.87
C ARG A 551 -46.29 16.69 6.72
N ALA A 552 -46.97 16.98 5.61
CA ALA A 552 -46.46 17.71 4.47
C ALA A 552 -46.25 19.19 4.81
N GLY A 553 -45.35 19.80 4.05
CA GLY A 553 -45.03 21.22 3.99
C GLY A 553 -43.99 21.41 2.90
#